data_AF-A0A3C0GKK0-F1
#
_entry.id   AF-A0A3C0GKK0-F1
#
_cell.length_a   1.000
_cell.length_b   1.000
_cell.length_c   1.000
_cell.angle_alpha   90.00
_cell.angle_beta   90.00
_cell.angle_gamma   90.00
#
_symmetry.space_group_name_H-M   'P 1'
#
loop_
_entity.id
_entity.type
_entity.pdbx_description
1 polymer ?
#
loop_
_entity_poly.entity_id
_entity_poly.type
_entity_poly.pdbx_seq_one_letter_code
_entity_poly.pdbx_strand_id
1 'polypeptide(L)' 'NLNLADIKPVEIMPGFHGKLIHTDQISMAFWEVKKGAEVTSHSHMNEQIMHVMEGEFQFQLEGDTKV' A
#
# COMPACT_ATOMS: atom_id res chain seq x y z
N ASN A 1 -3.46 -23.10 -1.62
CA ASN A 1 -3.44 -22.14 -0.50
C ASN A 1 -2.27 -21.19 -0.67
N LEU A 2 -2.54 -19.89 -0.68
CA LEU A 2 -1.51 -18.85 -0.69
C LEU A 2 -1.21 -18.46 0.76
N ASN A 3 0.06 -18.35 1.12
CA ASN A 3 0.48 -17.86 2.43
C ASN A 3 1.38 -16.64 2.25
N LEU A 4 1.05 -15.53 2.92
CA LEU A 4 1.84 -14.29 2.83
C LEU A 4 3.27 -14.47 3.35
N ALA A 5 3.52 -15.41 4.26
CA ALA A 5 4.86 -15.70 4.76
C ALA A 5 5.83 -16.14 3.64
N ASP A 6 5.31 -16.76 2.58
CA ASP A 6 6.11 -17.31 1.49
C ASP A 6 6.40 -16.27 0.38
N ILE A 7 5.79 -15.07 0.46
CA ILE A 7 5.98 -13.99 -0.51
C ILE A 7 7.09 -13.07 -0.02
N LYS A 8 8.17 -12.98 -0.78
CA LYS A 8 9.26 -12.03 -0.51
C LYS A 8 8.79 -10.59 -0.76
N PRO A 9 8.93 -9.67 0.21
CA PRO A 9 8.58 -8.28 -0.02
C PRO A 9 9.54 -7.62 -1.01
N VAL A 10 9.00 -6.66 -1.77
CA VAL A 10 9.75 -5.79 -2.68
C VAL A 10 9.57 -4.34 -2.25
N GLU A 11 10.62 -3.54 -2.40
CA GLU A 11 10.55 -2.10 -2.16
C GLU A 11 10.31 -1.40 -3.50
N ILE A 12 9.10 -0.84 -3.66
CA ILE A 12 8.67 -0.18 -4.92
C ILE A 12 8.77 1.34 -4.79
N MET A 13 8.57 1.84 -3.57
CA MET A 13 8.74 3.22 -3.19
C MET A 13 9.62 3.25 -1.94
N PRO A 14 10.52 4.23 -1.78
CA PRO A 14 11.40 4.30 -0.62
C PRO A 14 10.62 4.19 0.70
N GLY A 15 10.95 3.18 1.51
CA GLY A 15 10.29 2.91 2.78
C GLY A 15 9.01 2.07 2.72
N PHE A 16 8.48 1.76 1.54
CA PHE A 16 7.30 0.92 1.35
C PHE A 16 7.70 -0.48 0.88
N HIS A 17 7.58 -1.46 1.78
CA HIS A 17 7.96 -2.85 1.52
C HIS A 17 6.68 -3.66 1.34
N GLY A 18 6.40 -4.06 0.10
CA GLY A 18 5.12 -4.65 -0.29
C GLY A 18 5.24 -6.13 -0.63
N LYS A 19 4.29 -6.93 -0.15
CA LYS A 19 3.99 -8.25 -0.73
C LYS A 19 2.82 -8.07 -1.69
N LEU A 20 3.09 -8.27 -2.98
CA LEU A 20 2.13 -8.02 -4.05
C LEU A 20 1.48 -9.32 -4.52
N ILE A 21 0.16 -9.29 -4.67
CA ILE A 21 -0.63 -10.39 -5.22
C ILE A 21 -1.51 -9.81 -6.32
N HIS A 22 -1.41 -10.38 -7.51
CA HIS A 22 -2.19 -9.98 -8.67
C HIS A 22 -3.13 -11.12 -9.07
N THR A 23 -4.40 -10.79 -9.26
CA THR A 23 -5.39 -11.64 -9.93
C THR A 23 -5.77 -10.99 -11.26
N ASP A 24 -6.70 -11.62 -11.99
CA ASP A 24 -7.16 -11.09 -13.28
C ASP A 24 -7.82 -9.70 -13.17
N GLN A 25 -8.37 -9.35 -12.00
CA GLN A 25 -9.15 -8.11 -11.81
C GLN A 25 -8.72 -7.27 -10.61
N ILE A 26 -7.93 -7.82 -9.68
CA ILE A 26 -7.56 -7.14 -8.44
C ILE A 26 -6.06 -7.26 -8.22
N SER A 27 -5.44 -6.16 -7.82
CA SER A 27 -4.09 -6.15 -7.26
C SER A 27 -4.18 -5.81 -5.78
N MET A 28 -3.64 -6.68 -4.94
CA MET A 28 -3.54 -6.47 -3.50
C MET A 28 -2.08 -6.24 -3.14
N ALA A 29 -1.82 -5.22 -2.33
CA ALA A 29 -0.52 -4.95 -1.78
C ALA A 29 -0.60 -4.95 -0.25
N PHE A 30 0.16 -5.83 0.38
CA PHE A 30 0.33 -5.85 1.83
C PHE A 30 1.60 -5.09 2.17
N TRP A 31 1.43 -3.87 2.68
CA TRP A 31 2.52 -2.94 2.95
C TRP A 31 3.02 -3.02 4.38
N GLU A 32 4.33 -3.03 4.53
CA GLU A 32 5.02 -2.57 5.72
C GLU A 32 5.69 -1.22 5.39
N VAL A 33 5.28 -0.18 6.09
CA VAL A 33 5.67 1.21 5.78
C VAL A 33 6.56 1.73 6.90
N LYS A 34 7.78 2.17 6.54
CA LYS A 34 8.69 2.80 7.50
C LYS A 34 8.16 4.15 7.95
N LYS A 35 8.32 4.48 9.24
CA LYS A 35 7.96 5.79 9.78
C LYS A 35 8.62 6.92 8.98
N GLY A 36 7.81 7.89 8.55
CA GLY A 36 8.25 9.04 7.77
C GLY A 36 8.46 8.76 6.29
N ALA A 37 8.19 7.54 5.81
CA ALA A 37 8.10 7.27 4.38
C ALA A 37 6.87 7.99 3.81
N GLU A 38 7.02 8.52 2.59
CA GLU A 38 5.98 9.23 1.89
C GLU A 38 5.83 8.70 0.46
N VAL A 39 4.64 8.88 -0.10
CA VAL A 39 4.36 8.65 -1.50
C VAL A 39 3.93 9.96 -2.12
N THR A 40 4.49 10.29 -3.29
CA THR A 40 4.08 11.49 -4.01
C THR A 40 2.63 11.36 -4.48
N SER A 41 1.91 12.49 -4.51
CA SER A 41 0.54 12.54 -5.05
C SER A 41 0.49 11.96 -6.46
N HIS A 42 -0.47 11.08 -6.71
CA HIS A 42 -0.66 10.40 -7.99
C HIS A 42 -2.13 9.99 -8.17
N SER A 43 -2.48 9.43 -9.34
CA SER A 43 -3.83 8.97 -9.64
C SER A 43 -3.81 7.66 -10.43
N HIS A 44 -4.89 6.89 -10.30
CA HIS A 44 -5.12 5.65 -11.04
C HIS A 44 -6.53 5.66 -11.62
N MET A 45 -6.77 4.93 -12.71
CA MET A 45 -8.12 4.72 -13.25
C MET A 45 -8.97 3.72 -12.44
N ASN A 46 -8.30 2.86 -11.66
CA ASN A 46 -8.93 1.82 -10.87
C ASN A 46 -9.30 2.35 -9.48
N GLU A 47 -10.40 1.85 -8.92
CA GLU A 47 -10.75 2.08 -7.52
C GLU A 47 -9.66 1.51 -6.59
N GLN A 48 -9.30 2.28 -5.56
CA GLN A 48 -8.32 1.90 -4.55
C GLN A 48 -8.96 1.93 -3.17
N ILE A 49 -8.79 0.85 -2.42
CA ILE A 49 -9.17 0.76 -1.01
C ILE A 49 -7.88 0.61 -0.19
N MET A 50 -7.79 1.36 0.91
CA MET A 50 -6.72 1.20 1.89
C MET A 50 -7.30 0.82 3.24
N HIS A 51 -6.62 -0.08 3.95
CA HIS A 51 -6.97 -0.47 5.29
C HIS A 51 -5.70 -0.50 6.14
N VAL A 52 -5.66 0.35 7.18
CA VAL A 52 -4.57 0.36 8.14
C VAL A 52 -4.78 -0.80 9.11
N MET A 53 -3.91 -1.81 9.03
CA MET A 53 -3.98 -2.98 9.90
C MET A 53 -3.41 -2.69 11.29
N GLU A 54 -2.29 -1.95 11.35
CA GLU A 54 -1.59 -1.55 12.58
C GLU A 54 -0.90 -0.20 12.36
N GLY A 55 -0.82 0.63 13.40
CA GLY A 55 -0.20 1.97 13.35
C GLY A 55 -1.14 3.09 12.90
N GLU A 56 -0.55 4.19 12.42
CA GLU A 56 -1.25 5.37 11.89
C GLU A 56 -0.73 5.69 10.49
N PHE A 57 -1.62 6.10 9.59
CA PHE A 57 -1.25 6.44 8.22
C PHE A 57 -1.96 7.70 7.77
N GLN A 58 -1.20 8.76 7.51
CA GLN A 58 -1.78 9.99 6.96
C GLN A 58 -2.14 9.78 5.49
N PHE A 59 -3.42 9.94 5.16
CA PHE A 59 -3.94 9.84 3.80
C PHE A 59 -4.48 11.18 3.32
N GLN A 60 -4.11 11.59 2.12
CA GLN A 60 -4.61 12.78 1.46
C GLN A 60 -5.32 12.40 0.16
N LEU A 61 -6.55 12.90 -0.02
CA LEU A 61 -7.34 12.76 -1.24
C LEU A 61 -7.89 14.13 -1.65
N GLU A 62 -7.56 14.58 -2.86
CA GLU A 62 -8.00 15.89 -3.39
C GLU A 62 -7.72 17.09 -2.46
N GLY A 63 -6.61 17.01 -1.71
CA GLY A 63 -6.21 18.04 -0.73
C GLY A 63 -6.76 17.83 0.68
N ASP A 64 -7.79 16.99 0.85
CA ASP A 64 -8.33 16.65 2.16
C ASP A 64 -7.48 15.58 2.83
N THR A 65 -6.98 15.87 4.04
CA THR A 65 -6.01 15.03 4.75
C THR A 65 -6.62 14.46 6.03
N LYS A 66 -6.41 13.16 6.27
CA LYS A 66 -6.82 12.43 7.49
C LYS A 66 -5.70 11.52 7.98
N VAL A 67 -5.75 11.13 9.25
CA VAL A 67 -4.85 10.15 9.90
C VAL A 67 -5.71 9.00 10.42
#